data_AF-W5PXV1-F1
#
_entry.id   AF-W5PXV1-F1
#
_cell.length_a   1.000
_cell.length_b   1.000
_cell.length_c   1.000
_cell.angle_alpha   90.00
_cell.angle_beta   90.00
_cell.angle_gamma   90.00
#
_symmetry.space_group_name_H-M   'P 1'
#
loop_
_entity.id
_entity.type
_entity.pdbx_description
1 polymer ?
#
loop_
_entity_poly.entity_id
_entity_poly.type
_entity_poly.pdbx_seq_one_letter_code
_entity_poly.pdbx_strand_id
1 'polypeptide(L)'
;MPAAREPGQEAGLSDSGNKDRDLQVLFQELCQLQAKQRKLKREVEKHKLFEDYLIKVLEKIPKGYSQGEEPEETPVAAMVEHYGKLFAVSQDIQKRLEAFLEMNQAVHKSLESLEEGHRALIPRLKIRLCQLQRRCHRKQEQWQQLEHGVALSKDFSKMRVGSKEASADDSEDLKCGSLELPRNELLNYVQVAINDMVQHCCSAQAVPRGMGLFSKLDLIQEFMLDKMETVRFVSLLTGPIVCWTANNPKDQGLRSYPRPFRKQSASEDSTPRSLFPSTQTSECFSLC
;
A
#
# COMPACT_ATOMS: atom_id res chain seq x y z
N MET A 1 131.72 6.75 82.29
CA MET A 1 132.56 6.11 81.26
C MET A 1 132.02 6.54 79.90
N PRO A 2 132.93 6.89 78.97
CA PRO A 2 132.71 7.73 77.79
C PRO A 2 132.44 6.87 76.54
N ALA A 3 132.01 7.45 75.42
CA ALA A 3 132.83 7.75 74.24
C ALA A 3 131.94 7.45 73.01
N ALA A 4 132.05 8.04 71.84
CA ALA A 4 132.81 9.16 71.32
C ALA A 4 132.41 9.30 69.83
N ARG A 5 132.31 10.55 69.36
CA ARG A 5 132.94 11.06 68.13
C ARG A 5 132.33 10.71 66.75
N GLU A 6 131.58 11.68 66.21
CA GLU A 6 131.73 12.38 64.89
C GLU A 6 132.84 11.84 63.95
N PRO A 7 132.71 11.83 62.60
CA PRO A 7 132.38 13.03 61.80
C PRO A 7 131.73 12.80 60.40
N GLY A 8 131.41 13.88 59.68
CA GLY A 8 131.20 13.86 58.22
C GLY A 8 130.21 14.93 57.75
N GLN A 9 130.56 16.21 57.78
CA GLN A 9 131.20 16.91 56.66
C GLN A 9 130.27 17.11 55.45
N GLU A 10 129.57 18.25 55.48
CA GLU A 10 129.53 19.25 54.42
C GLU A 10 129.40 18.74 52.96
N ALA A 11 128.18 18.83 52.42
CA ALA A 11 127.96 19.22 51.03
C ALA A 11 126.56 19.85 50.92
N GLY A 12 126.50 21.18 50.83
CA GLY A 12 125.40 21.81 50.12
C GLY A 12 125.40 21.34 48.67
N LEU A 13 124.23 21.22 48.06
CA LEU A 13 123.86 21.99 46.87
C LEU A 13 122.48 21.54 46.36
N SER A 14 121.58 22.53 46.28
CA SER A 14 120.44 22.65 45.35
C SER A 14 119.34 21.57 45.33
N ASP A 15 118.29 21.76 46.15
CA ASP A 15 116.91 21.36 45.81
C ASP A 15 115.95 22.58 45.82
N SER A 16 116.50 23.79 45.71
CA SER A 16 115.70 25.01 45.51
C SER A 16 115.20 25.13 44.06
N GLY A 17 115.90 24.52 43.10
CA GLY A 17 115.55 24.56 41.67
C GLY A 17 114.50 23.54 41.22
N ASN A 18 114.08 22.61 42.10
CA ASN A 18 113.03 21.63 41.83
C ASN A 18 111.67 22.14 42.35
N LYS A 19 111.64 22.68 43.57
CA LYS A 19 110.45 23.33 44.15
C LYS A 19 109.98 24.54 43.36
N ASP A 20 110.90 25.32 42.79
CA ASP A 20 110.56 26.48 41.96
C ASP A 20 109.95 26.05 40.61
N ARG A 21 110.42 24.91 40.06
CA ARG A 21 109.78 24.27 38.90
C ARG A 21 108.40 23.73 39.25
N ASP A 22 108.25 23.04 40.38
CA ASP A 22 106.97 22.50 40.83
C ASP A 22 105.95 23.62 41.08
N LEU A 23 106.38 24.73 41.69
CA LEU A 23 105.56 25.92 41.89
C LEU A 23 105.15 26.53 40.54
N GLN A 24 106.07 26.59 39.58
CA GLN A 24 105.80 27.09 38.23
C GLN A 24 104.81 26.19 37.47
N VAL A 25 104.91 24.86 37.63
CA VAL A 25 103.95 23.89 37.09
C VAL A 25 102.57 24.08 37.71
N LEU A 26 102.48 24.21 39.05
CA LEU A 26 101.22 24.46 39.75
C LEU A 26 100.57 25.79 39.32
N PHE A 27 101.36 26.86 39.13
CA PHE A 27 100.87 28.12 38.59
C PHE A 27 100.32 27.96 37.17
N GLN A 28 100.99 27.18 36.33
CA GLN A 28 100.56 26.89 34.97
C GLN A 28 99.27 26.06 34.94
N GLU A 29 99.14 25.06 35.81
CA GLU A 29 97.90 24.27 36.00
C GLU A 29 96.75 25.13 36.49
N LEU A 30 96.99 26.02 37.45
CA LEU A 30 95.97 26.93 37.98
C LEU A 30 95.48 27.90 36.90
N CYS A 31 96.39 28.40 36.05
CA CYS A 31 96.03 29.20 34.88
C CYS A 31 95.20 28.39 33.87
N GLN A 32 95.57 27.15 33.61
CA GLN A 32 94.81 26.27 32.71
C GLN A 32 93.43 25.91 33.25
N LEU A 33 93.31 25.62 34.55
CA LEU A 33 92.04 25.35 35.21
C LEU A 33 91.14 26.58 35.18
N GLN A 34 91.69 27.77 35.43
CA GLN A 34 90.94 29.01 35.33
C GLN A 34 90.46 29.28 33.90
N ALA A 35 91.27 28.96 32.88
CA ALA A 35 90.86 29.04 31.48
C ALA A 35 89.74 28.03 31.14
N LYS A 36 89.85 26.78 31.62
CA LYS A 36 88.82 25.74 31.44
C LYS A 36 87.51 26.12 32.14
N GLN A 37 87.57 26.66 33.35
CA GLN A 37 86.41 27.14 34.08
C GLN A 37 85.70 28.28 33.34
N ARG A 38 86.46 29.25 32.82
CA ARG A 38 85.92 30.33 32.00
C ARG A 38 85.28 29.82 30.71
N LYS A 39 85.89 28.82 30.05
CA LYS A 39 85.33 28.18 28.84
C LYS A 39 84.02 27.46 29.15
N LEU A 40 83.98 26.67 30.22
CA LEU A 40 82.78 25.95 30.64
C LEU A 40 81.65 26.91 31.01
N LYS A 41 81.95 28.00 31.73
CA LYS A 41 80.96 29.02 32.07
C LYS A 41 80.28 29.62 30.84
N ARG A 42 81.05 29.93 29.78
CA ARG A 42 80.51 30.43 28.51
C ARG A 42 79.64 29.40 27.80
N GLU A 43 80.03 28.12 27.81
CA GLU A 43 79.22 27.06 27.21
C GLU A 43 77.91 26.85 27.98
N VAL A 44 77.92 26.89 29.31
CA VAL A 44 76.70 26.79 30.12
C VAL A 44 75.75 27.95 29.80
N GLU A 45 76.25 29.19 29.72
CA GLU A 45 75.44 30.35 29.34
C GLU A 45 74.85 30.22 27.93
N LYS A 46 75.61 29.65 26.98
CA LYS A 46 75.12 29.37 25.62
C LYS A 46 74.00 28.33 25.60
N HIS A 47 74.12 27.25 26.38
CA HIS A 47 73.11 26.19 26.43
C HIS A 47 71.83 26.61 27.16
N LYS A 48 71.94 27.50 28.15
CA LYS A 48 70.79 28.06 28.87
C LYS A 48 69.78 28.74 27.93
N LEU A 49 70.25 29.42 26.89
CA LEU A 49 69.37 30.06 25.89
C LEU A 49 68.55 29.02 25.11
N PHE A 50 69.11 27.84 24.85
CA PHE A 50 68.37 26.74 24.21
C PHE A 50 67.37 26.10 25.16
N GLU A 51 67.72 25.93 26.44
CA GLU A 51 66.78 25.44 27.47
C GLU A 51 65.57 26.37 27.61
N ASP A 52 65.81 27.68 27.74
CA ASP A 52 64.74 28.69 27.84
C ASP A 52 63.84 28.70 26.59
N TYR A 53 64.42 28.47 25.41
CA TYR A 53 63.67 28.34 24.16
C TYR A 53 62.83 27.06 24.13
N LEU A 54 63.42 25.92 24.52
CA LEU A 54 62.71 24.64 24.58
C LEU A 54 61.55 24.70 25.57
N ILE A 55 61.71 25.33 26.73
CA ILE A 55 60.63 25.55 27.70
C ILE A 55 59.50 26.37 27.05
N LYS A 56 59.81 27.49 26.37
CA LYS A 56 58.80 28.30 25.66
C LYS A 56 58.08 27.52 24.56
N VAL A 57 58.80 26.66 23.84
CA VAL A 57 58.18 25.79 22.82
C VAL A 57 57.24 24.79 23.49
N LEU A 58 57.66 24.17 24.60
CA LEU A 58 56.83 23.24 25.36
C LEU A 58 55.60 23.91 26.00
N GLU A 59 55.70 25.18 26.40
CA GLU A 59 54.55 25.97 26.88
C GLU A 59 53.54 26.30 25.77
N LYS A 60 54.01 26.44 24.53
CA LYS A 60 53.17 26.70 23.36
C LYS A 60 52.53 25.46 22.78
N ILE A 61 53.14 24.30 22.97
CA ILE A 61 52.52 23.03 22.61
C ILE A 61 51.33 22.87 23.57
N PRO A 62 50.08 22.83 23.06
CA PRO A 62 48.95 22.50 23.91
C PRO A 62 49.28 21.20 24.61
N LYS A 63 49.25 21.20 25.95
CA LYS A 63 49.45 19.97 26.72
C LYS A 63 48.35 19.00 26.31
N GLY A 64 48.66 18.11 25.38
CA GLY A 64 47.76 17.08 24.94
C GLY A 64 47.46 16.19 26.13
N TYR A 65 46.25 16.31 26.65
CA TYR A 65 45.47 15.25 27.31
C TYR A 65 46.27 14.22 28.13
N SER A 66 46.91 14.65 29.21
CA SER A 66 47.46 13.72 30.19
C SER A 66 47.29 14.21 31.62
N GLN A 67 46.14 14.82 31.92
CA GLN A 67 45.78 15.12 33.31
C GLN A 67 44.27 15.21 33.48
N GLY A 68 43.67 14.07 33.83
CA GLY A 68 42.24 13.92 34.07
C GLY A 68 41.75 12.61 33.47
N GLU A 69 41.70 11.58 34.30
CA GLU A 69 40.89 10.38 34.02
C GLU A 69 39.44 10.81 33.70
N GLU A 70 38.87 10.18 32.67
CA GLU A 70 37.49 10.27 32.15
C GLU A 70 37.14 11.44 31.18
N PRO A 71 36.49 11.19 30.02
CA PRO A 71 36.62 10.05 29.10
C PRO A 71 36.58 10.54 27.63
N GLU A 72 37.72 10.68 26.95
CA GLU A 72 37.71 10.93 25.48
C GLU A 72 37.05 9.77 24.70
N GLU A 73 36.93 8.59 25.31
CA GLU A 73 36.19 7.45 24.75
C GLU A 73 34.66 7.66 24.76
N THR A 74 34.09 8.49 25.63
CA THR A 74 32.62 8.62 25.75
C THR A 74 31.92 9.38 24.62
N PRO A 75 32.40 10.54 24.10
CA PRO A 75 31.72 11.19 22.99
C PRO A 75 31.85 10.39 21.70
N VAL A 76 33.00 9.73 21.48
CA VAL A 76 33.22 8.87 20.31
C VAL A 76 32.33 7.62 20.42
N ALA A 77 32.25 6.99 21.59
CA ALA A 77 31.37 5.86 21.82
C ALA A 77 29.88 6.24 21.61
N ALA A 78 29.44 7.40 22.11
CA ALA A 78 28.07 7.87 21.91
C ALA A 78 27.76 8.13 20.43
N MET A 79 28.70 8.67 19.65
CA MET A 79 28.54 8.82 18.21
C MET A 79 28.45 7.45 17.50
N VAL A 80 29.34 6.51 17.84
CA VAL A 80 29.32 5.16 17.28
C VAL A 80 28.00 4.46 17.59
N GLU A 81 27.49 4.59 18.82
CA GLU A 81 26.20 4.05 19.21
C GLU A 81 25.04 4.69 18.40
N HIS A 82 25.06 6.02 18.24
CA HIS A 82 24.06 6.73 17.44
C HIS A 82 24.04 6.27 15.99
N TYR A 83 25.22 6.19 15.34
CA TYR A 83 25.30 5.69 13.96
C TYR A 83 24.95 4.21 13.85
N GLY A 84 25.28 3.40 14.86
CA GLY A 84 24.86 2.00 14.94
C GLY A 84 23.33 1.86 14.97
N LYS A 85 22.64 2.67 15.79
CA LYS A 85 21.17 2.73 15.82
C LYS A 85 20.60 3.18 14.47
N LEU A 86 21.17 4.23 13.86
CA LEU A 86 20.72 4.72 12.55
C LEU A 86 20.88 3.66 11.46
N PHE A 87 21.99 2.92 11.48
CA PHE A 87 22.24 1.84 10.55
C PHE A 87 21.26 0.68 10.74
N ALA A 88 20.95 0.30 11.98
CA ALA A 88 19.95 -0.73 12.28
C ALA A 88 18.55 -0.32 11.77
N VAL A 89 18.15 0.94 11.98
CA VAL A 89 16.88 1.48 11.45
C VAL A 89 16.88 1.48 9.91
N SER A 90 17.99 1.87 9.28
CA SER A 90 18.13 1.84 7.82
C SER A 90 17.95 0.42 7.26
N GLN A 91 18.57 -0.58 7.89
CA GLN A 91 18.38 -1.98 7.51
C GLN A 91 16.93 -2.46 7.71
N ASP A 92 16.27 -2.06 8.79
CA ASP A 92 14.86 -2.44 9.03
C ASP A 92 13.94 -1.84 7.96
N ILE A 93 14.15 -0.56 7.60
CA ILE A 93 13.41 0.10 6.51
C ILE A 93 13.64 -0.64 5.19
N GLN A 94 14.88 -1.04 4.90
CA GLN A 94 15.19 -1.76 3.67
C GLN A 94 14.47 -3.12 3.61
N LYS A 95 14.44 -3.88 4.72
CA LYS A 95 13.67 -5.13 4.81
C LYS A 95 12.17 -4.90 4.61
N ARG A 96 11.61 -3.83 5.18
CA ARG A 96 10.20 -3.48 5.01
C ARG A 96 9.87 -3.09 3.57
N LEU A 97 10.75 -2.35 2.91
CA LEU A 97 10.59 -2.01 1.50
C LEU A 97 10.63 -3.26 0.63
N GLU A 98 11.54 -4.19 0.90
CA GLU A 98 11.62 -5.46 0.18
C GLU A 98 10.34 -6.30 0.36
N ALA A 99 9.88 -6.47 1.60
CA ALA A 99 8.60 -7.14 1.88
C ALA A 99 7.40 -6.45 1.19
N PHE A 100 7.41 -5.11 1.14
CA PHE A 100 6.38 -4.34 0.45
C PHE A 100 6.43 -4.55 -1.08
N LEU A 101 7.63 -4.64 -1.67
CA LEU A 101 7.80 -4.95 -3.08
C LEU A 101 7.29 -6.36 -3.41
N GLU A 102 7.62 -7.36 -2.59
CA GLU A 102 7.12 -8.73 -2.75
C GLU A 102 5.59 -8.81 -2.67
N MET A 103 5.00 -8.15 -1.67
CA MET A 103 3.54 -8.08 -1.51
C MET A 103 2.89 -7.44 -2.74
N ASN A 104 3.42 -6.30 -3.20
CA ASN A 104 2.89 -5.66 -4.41
C ASN A 104 3.00 -6.56 -5.63
N GLN A 105 4.12 -7.27 -5.79
CA GLN A 105 4.28 -8.20 -6.90
C GLN A 105 3.25 -9.35 -6.83
N ALA A 106 2.97 -9.87 -5.63
CA ALA A 106 1.94 -10.89 -5.44
C ALA A 106 0.54 -10.36 -5.81
N VAL A 107 0.20 -9.13 -5.41
CA VAL A 107 -1.06 -8.48 -5.79
C VAL A 107 -1.16 -8.29 -7.31
N HIS A 108 -0.10 -7.83 -7.96
CA HIS A 108 -0.08 -7.66 -9.43
C HIS A 108 -0.30 -8.99 -10.15
N LYS A 109 0.37 -10.07 -9.72
CA LYS A 109 0.16 -11.41 -10.28
C LYS A 109 -1.28 -11.90 -10.09
N SER A 110 -1.86 -11.66 -8.90
CA SER A 110 -3.26 -12.03 -8.64
C SER A 110 -4.23 -11.23 -9.52
N LEU A 111 -3.96 -9.94 -9.72
CA LEU A 111 -4.79 -9.09 -10.57
C LEU A 111 -4.72 -9.54 -12.03
N GLU A 112 -3.51 -9.80 -12.54
CA GLU A 112 -3.30 -10.29 -13.90
C GLU A 112 -4.01 -11.63 -14.13
N SER A 113 -3.92 -12.56 -13.18
CA SER A 113 -4.67 -13.83 -13.24
C SER A 113 -6.19 -13.61 -13.27
N LEU A 114 -6.71 -12.65 -12.49
CA LEU A 114 -8.14 -12.35 -12.46
C LEU A 114 -8.59 -11.71 -13.78
N GLU A 115 -7.79 -10.78 -14.32
CA GLU A 115 -8.04 -10.14 -15.62
C GLU A 115 -8.06 -11.16 -16.75
N GLU A 116 -7.11 -12.11 -16.77
CA GLU A 116 -7.09 -13.21 -17.74
C GLU A 116 -8.34 -14.09 -17.62
N GLY A 117 -8.75 -14.40 -16.38
CA GLY A 117 -10.01 -15.09 -16.10
C GLY A 117 -11.23 -14.36 -16.66
N HIS A 118 -11.32 -13.03 -16.47
CA HIS A 118 -12.37 -12.20 -17.03
C HIS A 118 -12.33 -12.16 -18.56
N ARG A 119 -11.15 -11.98 -19.16
CA ARG A 119 -10.95 -12.00 -20.62
C ARG A 119 -11.44 -13.31 -21.24
N ALA A 120 -11.22 -14.44 -20.56
CA ALA A 120 -11.69 -15.75 -21.02
C ALA A 120 -13.19 -15.99 -20.76
N LEU A 121 -13.75 -15.48 -19.66
CA LEU A 121 -15.14 -15.69 -19.26
C LEU A 121 -16.12 -14.91 -20.13
N ILE A 122 -15.82 -13.66 -20.46
CA ILE A 122 -16.73 -12.77 -21.19
C ILE A 122 -17.16 -13.37 -22.55
N PRO A 123 -16.25 -13.86 -23.42
CA PRO A 123 -16.63 -14.51 -24.68
C PRO A 123 -17.49 -15.76 -24.46
N ARG A 124 -17.21 -16.57 -23.43
CA ARG A 124 -18.00 -17.77 -23.11
C ARG A 124 -19.44 -17.42 -22.75
N LEU A 125 -19.63 -16.37 -21.93
CA LEU A 125 -20.96 -15.88 -21.58
C LEU A 125 -21.68 -15.30 -22.80
N LYS A 126 -20.99 -14.53 -23.65
CA LYS A 126 -21.56 -14.05 -24.92
C LYS A 126 -22.03 -15.19 -25.81
N ILE A 127 -21.23 -16.24 -25.97
CA ILE A 127 -21.60 -17.43 -26.75
C ILE A 127 -22.85 -18.09 -26.17
N ARG A 128 -22.92 -18.28 -24.84
CA ARG A 128 -24.09 -18.86 -24.16
C ARG A 128 -25.34 -18.01 -24.35
N LEU A 129 -25.21 -16.69 -24.24
CA LEU A 129 -26.33 -15.76 -24.45
C LEU A 129 -26.86 -15.87 -25.89
N CYS A 130 -25.98 -15.85 -26.89
CA CYS A 130 -26.37 -16.04 -28.28
C CYS A 130 -27.00 -17.42 -28.55
N GLN A 131 -26.59 -18.47 -27.84
CA GLN A 131 -27.21 -19.79 -27.94
C GLN A 131 -28.63 -19.77 -27.36
N LEU A 132 -28.83 -19.15 -26.19
CA LEU A 132 -30.14 -19.05 -25.55
C LEU A 132 -31.11 -18.19 -26.37
N GLN A 133 -30.64 -17.05 -26.88
CA GLN A 133 -31.46 -16.18 -27.73
C GLN A 133 -31.94 -16.91 -28.99
N ARG A 134 -31.06 -17.68 -29.65
CA ARG A 134 -31.44 -18.54 -30.79
C ARG A 134 -32.49 -19.57 -30.42
N ARG A 135 -32.40 -20.19 -29.23
CA ARG A 135 -33.41 -21.16 -28.78
C ARG A 135 -34.77 -20.48 -28.52
N CYS A 136 -34.77 -19.30 -27.90
CA CYS A 136 -36.00 -18.52 -27.70
C CYS A 136 -36.64 -18.14 -29.03
N HIS A 137 -35.85 -17.64 -29.98
CA HIS A 137 -36.36 -17.24 -31.28
C HIS A 137 -37.00 -18.41 -32.03
N ARG A 138 -36.34 -19.57 -32.09
CA ARG A 138 -36.91 -20.78 -32.69
C ARG A 138 -38.22 -21.21 -32.05
N LYS A 139 -38.31 -21.15 -30.71
CA LYS A 139 -39.57 -21.45 -30.02
C LYS A 139 -40.65 -20.44 -30.37
N GLN A 140 -40.32 -19.16 -30.45
CA GLN A 140 -41.27 -18.11 -30.84
C GLN A 140 -41.78 -18.33 -32.28
N GLU A 141 -40.91 -18.67 -33.23
CA GLU A 141 -41.31 -19.04 -34.59
C GLU A 141 -42.23 -20.26 -34.60
N GLN A 142 -41.95 -21.28 -33.77
CA GLN A 142 -42.81 -22.46 -33.62
C GLN A 142 -44.20 -22.09 -33.09
N TRP A 143 -44.28 -21.22 -32.07
CA TRP A 143 -45.55 -20.72 -31.54
C TRP A 143 -46.33 -19.94 -32.59
N GLN A 144 -45.66 -19.06 -33.34
CA GLN A 144 -46.29 -18.33 -34.43
C GLN A 144 -46.83 -19.28 -35.50
N GLN A 145 -46.06 -20.29 -35.93
CA GLN A 145 -46.54 -21.28 -36.89
C GLN A 145 -47.76 -22.07 -36.39
N LEU A 146 -47.79 -22.44 -35.11
CA LEU A 146 -48.94 -23.11 -34.50
C LEU A 146 -50.17 -22.21 -34.48
N GLU A 147 -50.03 -20.94 -34.11
CA GLU A 147 -51.11 -19.94 -34.13
C GLU A 147 -51.69 -19.76 -35.54
N HIS A 148 -50.83 -19.68 -36.57
CA HIS A 148 -51.28 -19.55 -37.95
C HIS A 148 -51.96 -20.83 -38.45
N GLY A 149 -51.46 -22.01 -38.06
CA GLY A 149 -52.11 -23.30 -38.38
C GLY A 149 -53.50 -23.45 -37.74
N VAL A 150 -53.66 -22.99 -36.50
CA VAL A 150 -54.97 -22.96 -35.82
C VAL A 150 -55.91 -21.95 -36.48
N ALA A 151 -55.43 -20.78 -36.88
CA ALA A 151 -56.23 -19.77 -37.59
C ALA A 151 -56.75 -20.30 -38.95
N LEU A 152 -55.87 -20.90 -39.75
CA LEU A 152 -56.24 -21.53 -41.03
C LEU A 152 -57.26 -22.66 -40.86
N SER A 153 -57.09 -23.54 -39.86
CA SER A 153 -58.07 -24.59 -39.57
C SER A 153 -59.44 -24.03 -39.18
N LYS A 154 -59.48 -22.88 -38.50
CA LYS A 154 -60.71 -22.22 -38.07
C LYS A 154 -61.45 -21.57 -39.26
N ASP A 155 -60.70 -21.06 -40.24
CA ASP A 155 -61.25 -20.48 -41.46
C ASP A 155 -61.77 -21.55 -42.46
N PHE A 156 -61.08 -22.69 -42.60
CA PHE A 156 -61.59 -23.83 -43.35
C PHE A 156 -62.89 -24.42 -42.76
N SER A 157 -63.04 -24.36 -41.43
CA SER A 157 -64.29 -24.74 -40.77
C SER A 157 -65.43 -23.72 -41.00
N LYS A 158 -65.11 -22.48 -41.37
CA LYS A 158 -66.08 -21.41 -41.62
C LYS A 158 -66.57 -21.38 -43.07
N MET A 159 -65.71 -21.78 -44.03
CA MET A 159 -66.07 -21.81 -45.45
C MET A 159 -66.97 -23.01 -45.83
N ARG A 160 -67.03 -24.07 -45.01
CA ARG A 160 -67.93 -25.21 -45.23
C ARG A 160 -69.41 -24.93 -44.91
N VAL A 161 -69.75 -23.76 -44.37
CA VAL A 161 -71.14 -23.38 -43.99
C VAL A 161 -71.78 -22.41 -45.01
N GLY A 162 -71.19 -22.23 -46.20
CA GLY A 162 -71.61 -21.21 -47.17
C GLY A 162 -72.08 -21.70 -48.55
N SER A 163 -72.36 -22.99 -48.76
CA SER A 163 -72.84 -23.47 -50.07
C SER A 163 -73.69 -24.75 -49.96
N LYS A 164 -75.02 -24.61 -49.85
CA LYS A 164 -75.99 -25.31 -50.72
C LYS A 164 -77.43 -24.88 -50.43
N GLU A 165 -78.14 -24.59 -51.52
CA GLU A 165 -79.57 -24.34 -51.61
C GLU A 165 -80.41 -25.57 -51.25
N ALA A 166 -81.65 -25.32 -50.82
CA ALA A 166 -82.64 -26.30 -50.45
C ALA A 166 -83.06 -27.19 -51.63
N SER A 167 -82.87 -28.50 -51.48
CA SER A 167 -83.85 -29.50 -51.91
C SER A 167 -83.95 -30.58 -50.84
N ALA A 168 -85.15 -31.15 -50.75
CA ALA A 168 -85.61 -32.07 -49.72
C ALA A 168 -84.82 -33.39 -49.60
N ASP A 169 -85.13 -34.04 -48.47
CA ASP A 169 -85.02 -35.46 -48.11
C ASP A 169 -83.77 -35.98 -47.38
N ASP A 170 -84.08 -36.51 -46.20
CA ASP A 170 -83.44 -37.54 -45.37
C ASP A 170 -81.93 -37.80 -45.51
N SER A 171 -81.19 -37.45 -44.46
CA SER A 171 -80.09 -38.27 -43.96
C SER A 171 -79.80 -37.90 -42.50
N GLU A 172 -79.87 -38.91 -41.63
CA GLU A 172 -79.26 -38.86 -40.31
C GLU A 172 -77.74 -38.67 -40.41
N ASP A 173 -77.15 -38.32 -39.27
CA ASP A 173 -75.72 -38.26 -38.97
C ASP A 173 -74.89 -37.08 -39.49
N LEU A 174 -74.72 -36.13 -38.56
CA LEU A 174 -73.48 -35.49 -38.10
C LEU A 174 -73.70 -33.99 -37.88
N LYS A 175 -74.36 -33.70 -36.76
CA LYS A 175 -74.41 -32.36 -36.18
C LYS A 175 -72.98 -31.98 -35.76
N CYS A 176 -72.34 -31.14 -36.57
CA CYS A 176 -71.11 -30.45 -36.23
C CYS A 176 -71.35 -29.69 -34.91
N GLY A 177 -70.81 -30.22 -33.81
CA GLY A 177 -70.88 -29.60 -32.50
C GLY A 177 -70.21 -28.23 -32.56
N SER A 178 -71.01 -27.17 -32.52
CA SER A 178 -70.57 -25.94 -31.89
C SER A 178 -70.25 -26.33 -30.45
N LEU A 179 -68.97 -26.57 -30.15
CA LEU A 179 -68.49 -26.78 -28.79
C LEU A 179 -68.61 -25.45 -28.05
N GLU A 180 -69.84 -25.05 -27.73
CA GLU A 180 -70.08 -24.23 -26.56
C GLU A 180 -69.76 -25.11 -25.36
N LEU A 181 -68.46 -25.12 -25.00
CA LEU A 181 -68.01 -25.62 -23.71
C LEU A 181 -68.93 -25.00 -22.65
N PRO A 182 -69.61 -25.80 -21.81
CA PRO A 182 -70.38 -25.30 -20.70
C PRO A 182 -69.54 -24.27 -19.95
N ARG A 183 -70.11 -23.10 -19.63
CA ARG A 183 -69.40 -21.96 -19.01
C ARG A 183 -68.47 -22.37 -17.84
N ASN A 184 -68.82 -23.44 -17.14
CA ASN A 184 -68.06 -24.02 -16.03
C ASN A 184 -66.75 -24.71 -16.46
N GLU A 185 -66.72 -25.29 -17.65
CA GLU A 185 -65.56 -25.98 -18.22
C GLU A 185 -64.52 -24.99 -18.74
N LEU A 186 -64.98 -23.87 -19.32
CA LEU A 186 -64.10 -22.74 -19.69
C LEU A 186 -63.47 -22.10 -18.45
N LEU A 187 -64.25 -21.88 -17.39
CA LEU A 187 -63.74 -21.34 -16.12
C LEU A 187 -62.72 -22.29 -15.48
N ASN A 188 -62.93 -23.61 -15.57
CA ASN A 188 -61.97 -24.59 -15.09
C ASN A 188 -60.67 -24.54 -15.89
N TYR A 189 -60.76 -24.48 -17.22
CA TYR A 189 -59.58 -24.34 -18.09
C TYR A 189 -58.77 -23.07 -17.78
N VAL A 190 -59.44 -21.93 -17.63
CA VAL A 190 -58.79 -20.67 -17.25
C VAL A 190 -58.13 -20.77 -15.88
N GLN A 191 -58.79 -21.39 -14.90
CA GLN A 191 -58.23 -21.58 -13.56
C GLN A 191 -56.97 -22.46 -13.59
N VAL A 192 -56.98 -23.52 -14.40
CA VAL A 192 -55.82 -24.41 -14.60
C VAL A 192 -54.67 -23.64 -15.26
N ALA A 193 -54.94 -22.88 -16.32
CA ALA A 193 -53.93 -22.07 -17.01
C ALA A 193 -53.29 -21.02 -16.09
N ILE A 194 -54.10 -20.33 -15.27
CA ILE A 194 -53.58 -19.35 -14.29
C ILE A 194 -52.71 -20.05 -13.25
N ASN A 195 -53.12 -21.21 -12.74
CA ASN A 195 -52.32 -21.97 -11.78
C ASN A 195 -50.99 -22.42 -12.38
N ASP A 196 -50.97 -22.83 -13.64
CA ASP A 196 -49.77 -23.26 -14.36
C ASP A 196 -48.79 -22.08 -14.57
N MET A 197 -49.30 -20.93 -15.00
CA MET A 197 -48.48 -19.71 -15.12
C MET A 197 -47.88 -19.26 -13.78
N VAL A 198 -48.63 -19.37 -12.68
CA VAL A 198 -48.12 -19.07 -11.33
C VAL A 198 -46.96 -20.00 -10.95
N GLN A 199 -47.04 -21.30 -11.28
CA GLN A 199 -45.94 -22.23 -11.02
C GLN A 199 -44.67 -21.80 -11.76
N HIS A 200 -44.80 -21.32 -12.99
CA HIS A 200 -43.67 -20.83 -13.79
C HIS A 200 -43.07 -19.51 -13.28
N CYS A 201 -43.82 -18.71 -12.52
CA CYS A 201 -43.32 -17.49 -11.90
C CYS A 201 -42.47 -17.76 -10.63
N CYS A 202 -42.75 -18.85 -9.92
CA CYS A 202 -42.07 -19.18 -8.65
C CYS A 202 -40.74 -19.93 -8.91
N SER A 203 -39.60 -19.25 -8.78
CA SER A 203 -38.29 -19.82 -9.15
C SER A 203 -37.52 -20.56 -8.04
N ALA A 204 -37.94 -20.54 -6.76
CA ALA A 204 -37.18 -21.20 -5.69
C ALA A 204 -37.91 -21.48 -4.34
N GLN A 205 -39.22 -21.28 -4.22
CA GLN A 205 -39.93 -21.53 -2.96
C GLN A 205 -41.27 -22.21 -3.23
N ALA A 206 -41.62 -23.21 -2.42
CA ALA A 206 -42.83 -24.00 -2.58
C ALA A 206 -44.05 -23.10 -2.80
N VAL A 207 -44.79 -23.38 -3.87
CA VAL A 207 -46.00 -22.64 -4.26
C VAL A 207 -46.90 -22.49 -3.02
N PRO A 208 -47.19 -21.25 -2.56
CA PRO A 208 -48.10 -21.04 -1.44
C PRO A 208 -49.47 -21.60 -1.80
N ARG A 209 -49.80 -22.75 -1.20
CA ARG A 209 -51.02 -23.49 -1.51
C ARG A 209 -52.19 -22.70 -0.94
N GLY A 210 -53.05 -22.14 -1.80
CA GLY A 210 -54.25 -21.39 -1.39
C GLY A 210 -54.33 -19.92 -1.81
N MET A 211 -53.46 -19.43 -2.70
CA MET A 211 -53.60 -18.05 -3.24
C MET A 211 -54.92 -17.84 -3.98
N GLY A 212 -55.59 -16.72 -3.68
CA GLY A 212 -56.78 -16.26 -4.39
C GLY A 212 -56.49 -15.88 -5.85
N LEU A 213 -57.52 -15.84 -6.69
CA LEU A 213 -57.39 -15.58 -8.13
C LEU A 213 -56.68 -14.25 -8.44
N PHE A 214 -57.04 -13.17 -7.75
CA PHE A 214 -56.45 -11.85 -7.97
C PHE A 214 -54.96 -11.83 -7.60
N SER A 215 -54.58 -12.39 -6.45
CA SER A 215 -53.17 -12.49 -6.05
C SER A 215 -52.32 -13.31 -7.02
N LYS A 216 -52.92 -14.31 -7.69
CA LYS A 216 -52.25 -15.08 -8.75
C LYS A 216 -52.01 -14.21 -9.99
N LEU A 217 -52.97 -13.38 -10.37
CA LEU A 217 -52.83 -12.47 -11.49
C LEU A 217 -51.83 -11.35 -11.20
N ASP A 218 -51.85 -10.79 -9.98
CA ASP A 218 -50.87 -9.79 -9.53
C ASP A 218 -49.44 -10.35 -9.58
N LEU A 219 -49.25 -11.58 -9.11
CA LEU A 219 -47.94 -12.26 -9.16
C LEU A 219 -47.46 -12.48 -10.60
N ILE A 220 -48.35 -12.90 -11.50
CA ILE A 220 -48.03 -13.05 -12.93
C ILE A 220 -47.64 -11.69 -13.53
N GLN A 221 -48.38 -10.63 -13.21
CA GLN A 221 -48.11 -9.28 -13.70
C GLN A 221 -46.77 -8.75 -13.19
N GLU A 222 -46.48 -8.88 -11.90
CA GLU A 222 -45.19 -8.50 -11.32
C GLU A 222 -44.03 -9.26 -11.96
N PHE A 223 -44.18 -10.58 -12.15
CA PHE A 223 -43.18 -11.40 -12.83
C PHE A 223 -42.95 -10.94 -14.28
N MET A 224 -44.01 -10.64 -15.02
CA MET A 224 -43.90 -10.11 -16.38
C MET A 224 -43.17 -8.76 -16.41
N LEU A 225 -43.48 -7.86 -15.48
CA LEU A 225 -42.83 -6.55 -15.39
C LEU A 225 -41.33 -6.68 -15.06
N ASP A 226 -40.97 -7.54 -14.11
CA ASP A 226 -39.56 -7.84 -13.77
C ASP A 226 -38.79 -8.42 -14.98
N LYS A 227 -39.40 -9.36 -15.70
CA LYS A 227 -38.79 -9.93 -16.91
C LYS A 227 -38.63 -8.90 -18.02
N MET A 228 -39.62 -8.04 -18.22
CA MET A 228 -39.56 -6.96 -19.20
C MET A 228 -38.48 -5.94 -18.85
N GLU A 229 -38.37 -5.56 -17.57
CA GLU A 229 -37.30 -4.68 -17.10
C GLU A 229 -35.91 -5.33 -17.26
N THR A 230 -35.78 -6.62 -16.94
CA THR A 230 -34.54 -7.37 -17.14
C THR A 230 -34.11 -7.38 -18.60
N VAL A 231 -35.05 -7.65 -19.52
CA VAL A 231 -34.79 -7.62 -20.97
C VAL A 231 -34.40 -6.21 -21.43
N ARG A 232 -35.05 -5.16 -20.90
CA ARG A 232 -34.68 -3.76 -21.17
C ARG A 232 -33.25 -3.46 -20.71
N PHE A 233 -32.88 -3.84 -19.49
CA PHE A 233 -31.52 -3.67 -18.97
C PHE A 233 -30.46 -4.40 -19.80
N VAL A 234 -30.72 -5.66 -20.17
CA VAL A 234 -29.83 -6.43 -21.05
C VAL A 234 -29.70 -5.75 -22.42
N SER A 235 -30.79 -5.22 -22.97
CA SER A 235 -30.78 -4.50 -24.26
C SER A 235 -29.94 -3.22 -24.20
N LEU A 236 -30.04 -2.45 -23.11
CA LEU A 236 -29.21 -1.27 -22.87
C LEU A 236 -27.72 -1.62 -22.75
N LEU A 237 -27.39 -2.78 -22.15
CA LEU A 237 -26.01 -3.28 -22.04
C LEU A 237 -25.47 -3.89 -23.36
N THR A 238 -26.35 -4.15 -24.34
CA THR A 238 -25.99 -4.77 -25.63
C THR A 238 -25.93 -3.76 -26.78
N GLY A 239 -26.30 -2.49 -26.55
CA GLY A 239 -25.98 -1.39 -27.46
C GLY A 239 -24.45 -1.18 -27.57
N PRO A 240 -23.94 -0.57 -28.65
CA PRO A 240 -22.50 -0.36 -28.81
C PRO A 240 -21.95 0.43 -27.62
N ILE A 241 -21.14 -0.24 -26.81
CA ILE A 241 -20.35 0.38 -25.75
C ILE A 241 -19.32 1.28 -26.45
N VAL A 242 -19.70 2.53 -26.74
CA VAL A 242 -18.71 3.57 -26.99
C VAL A 242 -18.01 3.78 -25.66
N CYS A 243 -16.73 3.43 -25.64
CA CYS A 243 -15.85 3.60 -24.49
C CYS A 243 -16.09 4.97 -23.84
N TRP A 244 -16.30 4.98 -22.53
CA TRP A 244 -16.30 6.19 -21.73
C TRP A 244 -14.95 6.89 -21.87
N THR A 245 -14.80 7.79 -22.83
CA THR A 245 -13.81 8.85 -22.74
C THR A 245 -14.36 9.87 -21.75
N ALA A 246 -13.79 9.83 -20.55
CA ALA A 246 -13.89 10.95 -19.62
C ALA A 246 -13.56 12.24 -20.38
N ASN A 247 -14.42 13.25 -20.20
CA ASN A 247 -14.37 14.63 -20.71
C ASN A 247 -15.38 14.95 -21.83
N ASN A 248 -16.64 15.13 -21.45
CA ASN A 248 -17.52 16.09 -22.14
C ASN A 248 -18.24 16.95 -21.09
N PRO A 249 -18.03 18.29 -21.03
CA PRO A 249 -18.55 19.16 -19.99
C PRO A 249 -20.03 19.59 -20.17
N LYS A 250 -20.83 18.83 -20.94
CA LYS A 250 -22.24 19.15 -21.20
C LYS A 250 -23.14 17.95 -20.95
N ASP A 251 -23.27 17.56 -19.68
CA ASP A 251 -24.40 16.72 -19.22
C ASP A 251 -24.62 16.94 -17.70
N GLN A 252 -24.69 18.21 -17.29
CA GLN A 252 -25.30 18.59 -16.01
C GLN A 252 -26.81 18.63 -16.17
N GLY A 253 -27.45 17.47 -16.08
CA GLY A 253 -28.90 17.39 -16.03
C GLY A 253 -29.32 15.97 -16.27
N LEU A 254 -30.18 15.42 -15.41
CA LEU A 254 -30.73 14.07 -15.49
C LEU A 254 -29.87 12.94 -14.88
N ARG A 255 -29.35 13.16 -13.67
CA ARG A 255 -29.14 12.05 -12.72
C ARG A 255 -30.06 12.22 -11.52
N SER A 256 -31.25 11.63 -11.59
CA SER A 256 -32.06 11.34 -10.40
C SER A 256 -32.14 9.82 -10.27
N TYR A 257 -31.36 9.26 -9.35
CA TYR A 257 -31.52 7.87 -8.91
C TYR A 257 -32.61 7.84 -7.84
N PRO A 258 -33.55 6.86 -7.86
CA PRO A 258 -34.42 6.66 -6.70
C PRO A 258 -33.58 6.12 -5.55
N ARG A 259 -33.54 6.84 -4.42
CA ARG A 259 -32.95 6.33 -3.18
C ARG A 259 -33.83 5.20 -2.61
N PRO A 260 -33.24 4.12 -2.04
CA PRO A 260 -34.00 3.16 -1.25
C PRO A 260 -34.52 3.84 0.03
N PHE A 261 -35.78 3.59 0.37
CA PHE A 261 -36.42 3.99 1.62
C PHE A 261 -35.59 3.50 2.83
N ARG A 262 -35.00 4.44 3.59
CA ARG A 262 -34.56 4.17 4.97
C ARG A 262 -35.65 4.64 5.92
N LYS A 263 -36.20 3.72 6.71
CA LYS A 263 -37.03 4.01 7.87
C LYS A 263 -36.15 4.75 8.90
N GLN A 264 -36.53 5.97 9.25
CA GLN A 264 -35.97 6.74 10.36
C GLN A 264 -36.70 6.33 11.65
N SER A 265 -35.96 5.88 12.65
CA SER A 265 -36.37 6.00 14.05
C SER A 265 -35.66 7.21 14.62
N ALA A 266 -36.43 8.17 15.13
CA ALA A 266 -35.95 9.36 15.82
C ALA A 266 -35.44 8.98 17.22
N SER A 267 -34.29 9.53 17.61
CA SER A 267 -34.01 9.88 19.00
C SER A 267 -33.05 11.06 19.08
N GLU A 268 -33.22 11.83 20.14
CA GLU A 268 -32.82 13.21 20.36
C GLU A 268 -31.32 13.46 20.60
N ASP A 269 -30.97 14.75 20.45
CA ASP A 269 -29.96 15.53 21.15
C ASP A 269 -28.61 14.89 21.53
N SER A 270 -27.53 15.51 21.04
CA SER A 270 -26.61 16.28 21.89
C SER A 270 -25.36 16.71 21.10
N THR A 271 -25.09 18.01 21.09
CA THR A 271 -23.72 18.53 20.89
C THR A 271 -23.05 18.59 22.27
N PRO A 272 -21.76 18.26 22.41
CA PRO A 272 -20.80 19.30 22.83
C PRO A 272 -19.44 19.15 22.11
N ARG A 273 -18.87 20.23 21.58
CA ARG A 273 -17.92 21.16 22.23
C ARG A 273 -16.51 20.56 22.46
N SER A 274 -15.61 20.94 21.56
CA SER A 274 -14.22 21.39 21.76
C SER A 274 -13.53 21.07 23.10
N LEU A 275 -12.39 20.38 23.00
CA LEU A 275 -11.22 20.50 23.89
C LEU A 275 -9.96 20.33 23.03
N PHE A 276 -9.18 21.40 22.80
CA PHE A 276 -7.80 21.56 23.27
C PHE A 276 -7.16 22.87 22.73
N PRO A 277 -6.25 23.51 23.50
CA PRO A 277 -5.87 24.91 23.37
C PRO A 277 -4.63 25.17 22.50
N SER A 278 -4.49 26.46 22.20
CA SER A 278 -3.44 27.20 21.50
C SER A 278 -1.99 26.85 21.84
N THR A 279 -1.12 26.95 20.84
CA THR A 279 0.24 27.45 21.03
C THR A 279 0.52 28.51 19.97
N GLN A 280 0.82 29.71 20.44
CA GLN A 280 1.13 30.90 19.66
C GLN A 280 2.52 30.74 19.04
N THR A 281 2.68 31.09 17.76
CA THR A 281 3.98 31.46 17.18
C THR A 281 3.83 32.87 16.63
N SER A 282 4.26 33.84 17.44
CA SER A 282 4.40 35.24 17.07
C SER A 282 5.88 35.50 16.74
N GLU A 283 6.04 36.03 15.53
CA GLU A 283 6.99 37.06 15.11
C GLU A 283 8.48 36.73 14.91
N CYS A 284 8.81 36.71 13.62
CA CYS A 284 10.08 37.10 13.03
C CYS A 284 10.62 38.40 13.62
N PHE A 285 11.90 38.42 13.98
CA PHE A 285 12.68 39.64 14.08
C PHE A 285 13.67 39.71 12.92
N SER A 286 13.46 40.73 12.09
CA SER A 286 14.44 41.31 11.17
C SER A 286 15.23 42.41 11.90
N LEU A 287 16.49 42.59 11.47
CA LEU A 287 17.38 43.74 11.68
C LEU A 287 18.23 43.78 12.96
N CYS A 288 19.51 43.41 12.83
CA CYS A 288 20.67 44.33 12.81
C CYS A 288 21.84 43.65 12.08
#